data_AF-A0A9P5SFH0-F1
#
_entry.id   AF-A0A9P5SFH0-F1
#
_cell.length_a   1.000
_cell.length_b   1.000
_cell.length_c   1.000
_cell.angle_alpha   90.00
_cell.angle_beta   90.00
_cell.angle_gamma   90.00
#
_symmetry.space_group_name_H-M   'P 1'
#
loop_
_entity.id
_entity.type
_entity.pdbx_description
1 polymer ?
#
loop_
_entity_poly.entity_id
_entity_poly.type
_entity_poly.pdbx_seq_one_letter_code
_entity_poly.pdbx_strand_id
1 'polypeptide(L)'
;MDINRLLVSQPTTPHLEVCTPTYLGSPTPGSSSPSTVPSSSELAAIQEELQTVLEYVDHGMILKSFDTLSRLTDIIVTNCEQLGLVSDNAASTSTTKSTASQEIDQKAGFWTGLNNCWLFAFSHYANARSQDQQLKEPHLHHLHNSVKTWADALEKYGLVNYEMGLWEQDILEAIEVCLISASLFSSSGVDDLL
;
A
#
# COMPACT_ATOMS: atom_id res chain seq x y z
N MET A 1 -8.90 6.56 -17.45
CA MET A 1 -9.12 7.12 -16.10
C MET A 1 -7.83 7.83 -15.72
N ASP A 2 -7.83 9.16 -15.67
CA ASP A 2 -6.62 9.97 -15.47
C ASP A 2 -6.38 10.25 -13.98
N ILE A 3 -5.49 9.44 -13.36
CA ILE A 3 -5.11 9.53 -11.94
C ILE A 3 -4.09 10.67 -11.70
N ASN A 4 -3.43 11.18 -12.75
CA ASN A 4 -2.48 12.30 -12.68
C ASN A 4 -3.10 13.62 -12.18
N ARG A 5 -4.43 13.69 -12.06
CA ARG A 5 -5.16 14.90 -11.67
C ARG A 5 -5.29 15.10 -10.16
N LEU A 6 -4.86 14.13 -9.34
CA LEU A 6 -4.94 14.20 -7.87
C LEU A 6 -3.63 14.63 -7.17
N LEU A 7 -2.51 14.75 -7.90
CA LEU A 7 -1.18 15.02 -7.31
C LEU A 7 -0.63 16.45 -7.55
N VAL A 8 -1.34 17.30 -8.28
CA VAL A 8 -0.92 18.71 -8.48
C VAL A 8 -1.83 19.65 -7.71
N SER A 9 -1.42 19.96 -6.49
CA SER A 9 -1.75 21.21 -5.80
C SER A 9 -0.74 21.45 -4.66
N GLN A 10 0.51 21.75 -5.00
CA GLN A 10 1.37 22.51 -4.09
C GLN A 10 1.09 24.00 -4.31
N PRO A 11 0.69 24.77 -3.27
CA PRO A 11 0.72 26.21 -3.35
C PRO A 11 2.17 26.70 -3.24
N THR A 12 2.67 27.29 -4.32
CA THR A 12 3.86 28.13 -4.33
C THR A 12 3.55 29.43 -3.59
N THR A 13 4.21 29.69 -2.46
CA THR A 13 4.22 31.02 -1.81
C THR A 13 5.57 31.33 -1.15
N PRO A 14 5.88 32.63 -0.96
CA PRO A 14 7.16 33.20 -1.34
C PRO A 14 8.20 33.29 -0.22
N HIS A 15 9.44 33.33 -0.68
CA HIS A 15 10.66 33.75 -0.01
C HIS A 15 10.47 35.04 0.83
N LEU A 16 10.66 34.91 2.15
CA LEU A 16 10.93 36.04 3.04
C LEU A 16 12.25 35.78 3.77
N GLU A 17 13.29 36.45 3.28
CA GLU A 17 14.47 36.82 4.06
C GLU A 17 14.04 37.51 5.36
N VAL A 18 14.76 37.26 6.46
CA VAL A 18 15.38 38.31 7.30
C VAL A 18 16.16 37.72 8.48
N CYS A 19 17.44 38.12 8.54
CA CYS A 19 18.36 38.39 9.66
C CYS A 19 18.71 37.34 10.74
N THR A 20 19.98 36.91 10.68
CA THR A 20 20.94 36.74 11.81
C THR A 20 21.02 38.01 12.70
N PRO A 21 21.47 37.98 13.99
CA PRO A 21 22.67 37.27 14.43
C PRO A 21 22.78 36.76 15.89
N THR A 22 23.90 36.06 16.12
CA THR A 22 24.69 35.95 17.37
C THR A 22 24.61 34.62 18.13
N TYR A 23 25.65 33.84 17.90
CA TYR A 23 26.05 32.60 18.58
C TYR A 23 26.82 32.93 19.86
N LEU A 24 26.46 32.31 20.99
CA LEU A 24 27.39 32.09 22.11
C LEU A 24 26.93 30.88 22.95
N GLY A 25 27.77 29.85 23.06
CA GLY A 25 27.74 28.93 24.19
C GLY A 25 27.58 27.43 23.92
N SER A 26 28.72 26.74 23.88
CA SER A 26 28.98 25.39 24.42
C SER A 26 28.66 24.13 23.57
N PRO A 27 29.67 23.26 23.32
CA PRO A 27 29.47 21.94 22.75
C PRO A 27 29.18 20.90 23.85
N THR A 28 28.08 20.16 23.71
CA THR A 28 27.86 18.90 24.43
C THR A 28 27.84 17.75 23.41
N PRO A 29 28.70 16.73 23.54
CA PRO A 29 28.59 15.52 22.74
C PRO A 29 27.62 14.57 23.45
N GLY A 30 26.38 14.51 22.98
CA GLY A 30 25.34 13.69 23.59
C GLY A 30 24.43 13.09 22.54
N SER A 31 24.73 11.85 22.15
CA SER A 31 23.87 10.87 21.48
C SER A 31 23.01 11.37 20.32
N SER A 32 23.57 11.24 19.11
CA SER A 32 22.80 11.00 17.89
C SER A 32 21.94 9.75 18.07
N SER A 33 20.69 9.95 18.49
CA SER A 33 19.64 8.97 18.24
C SER A 33 19.11 9.29 16.86
N PRO A 34 19.27 8.43 15.83
CA PRO A 34 18.47 8.56 14.64
C PRO A 34 17.05 8.14 15.03
N SER A 35 16.26 9.09 15.55
CA SER A 35 14.82 9.02 15.33
C SER A 35 14.63 9.21 13.84
N THR A 36 14.74 8.11 13.10
CA THR A 36 14.36 8.04 11.70
C THR A 36 12.87 8.29 11.68
N VAL A 37 12.50 9.57 11.58
CA VAL A 37 11.18 9.98 11.15
C VAL A 37 10.99 9.32 9.78
N PRO A 38 10.05 8.38 9.65
CA PRO A 38 9.76 7.77 8.38
C PRO A 38 9.30 8.90 7.48
N SER A 39 10.13 9.17 6.49
CA SER A 39 10.07 10.44 5.77
C SER A 39 9.00 10.31 4.70
N SER A 40 8.33 11.42 4.34
CA SER A 40 7.44 11.48 3.15
C SER A 40 8.04 10.82 1.89
N SER A 41 9.38 10.73 1.82
CA SER A 41 10.15 10.01 0.81
C SER A 41 9.88 8.50 0.75
N GLU A 42 9.62 7.82 1.86
CA GLU A 42 9.36 6.37 1.89
C GLU A 42 7.97 6.05 1.33
N LEU A 43 6.96 6.86 1.68
CA LEU A 43 5.63 6.73 1.12
C LEU A 43 5.64 7.00 -0.40
N ALA A 44 6.40 7.99 -0.85
CA ALA A 44 6.58 8.27 -2.28
C ALA A 44 7.25 7.07 -3.01
N ALA A 45 8.29 6.48 -2.43
CA ALA A 45 8.94 5.30 -2.99
C ALA A 45 8.00 4.09 -3.05
N ILE A 46 7.16 3.89 -2.03
CA ILE A 46 6.12 2.85 -2.03
C ILE A 46 5.11 3.09 -3.16
N GLN A 47 4.67 4.34 -3.36
CA GLN A 47 3.73 4.68 -4.44
C GLN A 47 4.34 4.47 -5.84
N GLU A 48 5.64 4.73 -6.01
CA GLU A 48 6.36 4.40 -7.24
C GLU A 48 6.46 2.88 -7.45
N GLU A 49 6.80 2.10 -6.42
CA GLU A 49 6.82 0.64 -6.54
C GLU A 49 5.42 0.05 -6.81
N LEU A 50 4.36 0.63 -6.25
CA LEU A 50 2.97 0.25 -6.58
C LEU A 50 2.66 0.48 -8.07
N GLN A 51 3.17 1.55 -8.66
CA GLN A 51 3.04 1.75 -10.11
C GLN A 51 3.79 0.68 -10.89
N THR A 52 5.00 0.32 -10.45
CA THR A 52 5.77 -0.79 -11.05
C THR A 52 5.05 -2.14 -10.95
N VAL A 53 4.28 -2.39 -9.88
CA VAL A 53 3.41 -3.57 -9.78
C VAL A 53 2.39 -3.59 -10.93
N LEU A 54 1.73 -2.46 -11.21
CA LEU A 54 0.77 -2.36 -12.31
C LEU A 54 1.43 -2.61 -13.67
N GLU A 55 2.65 -2.09 -13.87
CA GLU A 55 3.44 -2.41 -15.06
C GLU A 55 3.73 -3.91 -15.16
N TYR A 56 4.09 -4.57 -14.06
CA TYR A 56 4.30 -6.02 -14.07
C TYR A 56 3.03 -6.80 -14.41
N VAL A 57 1.86 -6.37 -13.93
CA VAL A 57 0.57 -6.96 -14.31
C VAL A 57 0.32 -6.80 -15.81
N ASP A 58 0.54 -5.61 -16.36
CA ASP A 58 0.33 -5.31 -17.79
C ASP A 58 1.25 -6.16 -18.70
N HIS A 59 2.50 -6.36 -18.28
CA HIS A 59 3.46 -7.22 -18.98
C HIS A 59 3.24 -8.73 -18.78
N GLY A 60 2.22 -9.14 -18.01
CA GLY A 60 1.89 -10.53 -17.72
C GLY A 60 2.88 -11.22 -16.76
N MET A 61 3.66 -10.45 -15.99
CA MET A 61 4.54 -10.94 -14.92
C MET A 61 3.77 -11.05 -13.60
N ILE A 62 2.74 -11.89 -13.59
CA ILE A 62 1.75 -11.97 -12.51
C ILE A 62 2.39 -12.42 -11.18
N LEU A 63 3.16 -13.50 -11.15
CA LEU A 63 3.78 -13.96 -9.89
C LEU A 63 4.67 -12.87 -9.27
N LYS A 64 5.45 -12.16 -10.10
CA LYS A 64 6.32 -11.08 -9.64
C LYS A 64 5.55 -9.86 -9.15
N SER A 65 4.43 -9.52 -9.80
CA SER A 65 3.59 -8.40 -9.37
C SER A 65 2.99 -8.69 -7.99
N PHE A 66 2.48 -9.90 -7.76
CA PHE A 66 1.93 -10.33 -6.49
C PHE A 66 2.97 -10.45 -5.37
N ASP A 67 4.18 -10.95 -5.66
CA ASP A 67 5.28 -10.98 -4.70
C ASP A 67 5.67 -9.56 -4.24
N THR A 68 5.83 -8.65 -5.20
CA THR A 68 6.17 -7.25 -4.94
C THR A 68 5.05 -6.56 -4.16
N LEU A 69 3.78 -6.76 -4.56
CA LEU A 69 2.62 -6.17 -3.90
C LEU A 69 2.43 -6.70 -2.47
N SER A 70 2.71 -7.99 -2.24
CA SER A 70 2.67 -8.59 -0.91
C SER A 70 3.75 -7.99 0.00
N ARG A 71 4.98 -7.87 -0.50
CA ARG A 71 6.09 -7.25 0.24
C ARG A 71 5.78 -5.79 0.59
N LEU A 72 5.23 -5.04 -0.36
CA LEU A 72 4.83 -3.65 -0.13
C LEU A 72 3.74 -3.55 0.94
N THR A 73 2.72 -4.39 0.85
CA THR A 73 1.61 -4.41 1.83
C THR A 73 2.13 -4.75 3.22
N ASP A 74 3.07 -5.69 3.35
CA ASP A 74 3.72 -6.02 4.62
C ASP A 74 4.48 -4.83 5.23
N ILE A 75 5.27 -4.11 4.41
CA ILE A 75 5.98 -2.89 4.83
C ILE A 75 4.98 -1.82 5.27
N ILE A 76 3.92 -1.61 4.50
CA ILE A 76 2.88 -0.61 4.78
C ILE A 76 2.19 -0.93 6.11
N VAL A 77 1.76 -2.18 6.31
CA VAL A 77 1.04 -2.61 7.52
C VAL A 77 1.94 -2.52 8.75
N THR A 78 3.20 -2.96 8.62
CA THR A 78 4.19 -2.93 9.71
C THR A 78 4.55 -1.50 10.12
N ASN A 79 4.59 -0.57 9.16
CA ASN A 79 5.03 0.81 9.37
C ASN A 79 3.88 1.82 9.21
N CYS A 80 2.61 1.43 9.31
CA CYS A 80 1.48 2.31 8.98
C CYS A 80 1.39 3.56 9.87
N GLU A 81 1.71 3.45 11.17
CA GLU A 81 1.82 4.61 12.07
C GLU A 81 2.95 5.55 11.62
N GLN A 82 4.08 4.94 11.31
CA GLN A 82 5.32 5.58 10.89
C GLN A 82 5.15 6.35 9.57
N LEU A 83 4.43 5.75 8.62
CA LEU A 83 4.09 6.35 7.32
C LEU A 83 2.99 7.42 7.42
N GLY A 84 2.49 7.70 8.62
CA GLY A 84 1.40 8.65 8.83
C GLY A 84 0.10 8.19 8.18
N LEU A 85 -0.13 6.88 8.05
CA LEU A 85 -1.35 6.29 7.49
C LEU A 85 -2.43 6.04 8.56
N VAL A 86 -2.05 6.06 9.84
CA VAL A 86 -2.97 5.97 10.97
C VAL A 86 -3.48 7.37 11.34
N SER A 87 -4.77 7.47 11.70
CA SER A 87 -5.33 8.69 12.28
C SER A 87 -4.87 8.82 13.73
N ASP A 88 -3.80 9.58 13.95
CA ASP A 88 -3.37 9.95 15.29
C ASP A 88 -4.47 10.76 15.99
N ASN A 89 -4.77 10.37 17.23
CA ASN A 89 -5.74 11.06 18.08
C ASN A 89 -5.19 12.44 18.47
N ALA A 90 -5.45 13.44 17.62
CA ALA A 90 -5.59 14.86 17.93
C ALA A 90 -4.93 15.36 19.23
N ALA A 91 -3.59 15.49 19.26
CA ALA A 91 -2.89 16.39 20.18
C ALA A 91 -1.41 16.46 19.76
N SER A 92 -0.99 17.38 18.90
CA SER A 92 -0.54 18.69 19.38
C SER A 92 0.01 19.49 18.19
N THR A 93 -0.82 20.33 17.57
CA THR A 93 -0.52 21.72 17.14
C THR A 93 -1.63 22.20 16.20
N SER A 94 -2.52 22.99 16.77
CA SER A 94 -3.30 24.06 16.11
C SER A 94 -2.70 24.51 14.77
N THR A 95 -3.44 24.67 13.66
CA THR A 95 -4.47 25.70 13.47
C THR A 95 -5.09 25.53 12.07
N THR A 96 -6.38 25.18 11.98
CA THR A 96 -7.35 25.27 10.86
C THR A 96 -8.08 23.95 10.60
N LYS A 97 -9.41 23.97 10.68
CA LYS A 97 -10.28 22.81 10.46
C LYS A 97 -10.21 22.23 9.03
N SER A 98 -9.62 22.94 8.05
CA SER A 98 -9.59 22.46 6.66
C SER A 98 -8.43 21.51 6.36
N THR A 99 -7.32 21.57 7.11
CA THR A 99 -6.16 20.70 6.87
C THR A 99 -6.36 19.30 7.43
N ALA A 100 -7.04 19.16 8.58
CA ALA A 100 -7.31 17.84 9.17
C ALA A 100 -8.17 16.95 8.26
N SER A 101 -9.19 17.52 7.60
CA SER A 101 -9.98 16.81 6.58
C SER A 101 -9.13 16.41 5.38
N GLN A 102 -8.23 17.29 4.93
CA GLN A 102 -7.35 17.02 3.79
C GLN A 102 -6.36 15.87 4.07
N GLU A 103 -5.84 15.76 5.30
CA GLU A 103 -4.97 14.65 5.70
C GLU A 103 -5.73 13.32 5.74
N ILE A 104 -6.99 13.33 6.20
CA ILE A 104 -7.87 12.14 6.19
C ILE A 104 -8.17 11.72 4.74
N ASP A 105 -8.49 12.67 3.86
CA ASP A 105 -8.73 12.41 2.43
C ASP A 105 -7.49 11.82 1.74
N GLN A 106 -6.29 12.33 2.07
CA GLN A 106 -5.04 11.80 1.52
C GLN A 106 -4.77 10.37 1.97
N LYS A 107 -5.00 10.05 3.24
CA LYS A 107 -4.88 8.69 3.80
C LYS A 107 -5.87 7.73 3.17
N ALA A 108 -7.14 8.13 3.11
CA ALA A 108 -8.20 7.35 2.47
C ALA A 108 -7.89 7.10 0.98
N GLY A 109 -7.36 8.12 0.28
CA GLY A 109 -6.90 8.01 -1.10
C GLY A 109 -5.77 7.00 -1.29
N PHE A 110 -4.81 6.95 -0.36
CA PHE A 110 -3.73 5.95 -0.39
C PHE A 110 -4.26 4.53 -0.20
N TRP A 111 -5.08 4.28 0.83
CA TRP A 111 -5.67 2.96 1.07
C TRP A 111 -6.53 2.51 -0.10
N THR A 112 -7.35 3.41 -0.64
CA THR A 112 -8.13 3.18 -1.85
C THR A 112 -7.23 2.80 -3.02
N GLY A 113 -6.10 3.49 -3.22
CA GLY A 113 -5.12 3.17 -4.25
C GLY A 113 -4.53 1.76 -4.09
N LEU A 114 -4.13 1.39 -2.86
CA LEU A 114 -3.61 0.07 -2.55
C LEU A 114 -4.65 -1.03 -2.81
N ASN A 115 -5.88 -0.85 -2.35
CA ASN A 115 -6.98 -1.80 -2.56
C ASN A 115 -7.28 -2.00 -4.04
N ASN A 116 -7.34 -0.90 -4.82
CA ASN A 116 -7.53 -0.98 -6.25
C ASN A 116 -6.36 -1.71 -6.95
N CYS A 117 -5.11 -1.54 -6.48
CA CYS A 117 -3.97 -2.29 -7.02
C CYS A 117 -4.14 -3.80 -6.80
N TRP A 118 -4.59 -4.23 -5.62
CA TRP A 118 -4.89 -5.62 -5.34
C TRP A 118 -5.99 -6.16 -6.27
N LEU A 119 -7.13 -5.50 -6.33
CA LEU A 119 -8.25 -5.94 -7.17
C LEU A 119 -7.89 -5.95 -8.66
N PHE A 120 -7.12 -4.96 -9.11
CA PHE A 120 -6.62 -4.91 -10.48
C PHE A 120 -5.70 -6.10 -10.78
N ALA A 121 -4.73 -6.40 -9.90
CA ALA A 121 -3.85 -7.54 -10.05
C ALA A 121 -4.63 -8.86 -10.10
N PHE A 122 -5.64 -9.04 -9.25
CA PHE A 122 -6.51 -10.22 -9.28
C PHE A 122 -7.35 -10.30 -10.54
N SER A 123 -7.91 -9.20 -11.04
CA SER A 123 -8.68 -9.22 -12.29
C SER A 123 -7.86 -9.67 -13.51
N HIS A 124 -6.52 -9.56 -13.42
CA HIS A 124 -5.58 -9.97 -14.46
C HIS A 124 -4.81 -11.25 -14.12
N TYR A 125 -5.20 -11.99 -13.06
CA TYR A 125 -4.44 -13.16 -12.59
C TYR A 125 -4.21 -14.24 -13.67
N ALA A 126 -5.16 -14.36 -14.62
CA ALA A 126 -5.11 -15.31 -15.71
C ALA A 126 -4.19 -14.87 -16.88
N ASN A 127 -3.74 -13.61 -16.90
CA ASN A 127 -2.94 -13.03 -18.00
C ASN A 127 -1.43 -13.33 -17.88
N ALA A 128 -1.07 -14.36 -17.12
CA ALA A 128 0.32 -14.76 -16.96
C ALA A 128 0.95 -15.11 -18.32
N ARG A 129 2.05 -14.43 -18.66
CA ARG A 129 2.76 -14.59 -19.92
C ARG A 129 3.45 -15.96 -20.04
N SER A 130 3.74 -16.59 -18.91
CA SER A 130 4.45 -17.86 -18.85
C SER A 130 4.03 -18.65 -17.62
N GLN A 131 4.21 -19.98 -17.65
CA GLN A 131 3.83 -20.87 -16.55
C GLN A 131 4.56 -20.54 -15.24
N ASP A 132 5.81 -20.08 -15.31
CA ASP A 132 6.58 -19.61 -14.15
C ASP A 132 6.07 -18.30 -13.54
N GLN A 133 5.22 -17.57 -14.27
CA GLN A 133 4.58 -16.34 -13.81
C GLN A 133 3.13 -16.57 -13.36
N GLN A 134 2.61 -17.79 -13.40
CA GLN A 134 1.25 -18.09 -12.94
C GLN A 134 1.19 -18.11 -11.41
N LEU A 135 0.14 -17.51 -10.85
CA LEU A 135 -0.24 -17.80 -9.47
C LEU A 135 -0.80 -19.22 -9.40
N LYS A 136 -0.21 -20.03 -8.52
CA LYS A 136 -0.66 -21.39 -8.24
C LYS A 136 -1.45 -21.38 -6.94
N GLU A 137 -2.26 -22.42 -6.76
CA GLU A 137 -3.02 -22.67 -5.53
C GLU A 137 -2.23 -22.46 -4.23
N PRO A 138 -0.99 -22.98 -4.03
CA PRO A 138 -0.22 -22.70 -2.82
C PRO A 138 0.11 -21.22 -2.61
N HIS A 139 0.33 -20.45 -3.68
CA HIS A 139 0.56 -19.01 -3.59
C HIS A 139 -0.71 -18.28 -3.15
N LEU A 140 -1.87 -18.69 -3.68
CA LEU A 140 -3.17 -18.11 -3.33
C LEU A 140 -3.54 -18.41 -1.86
N HIS A 141 -3.30 -19.62 -1.37
CA HIS A 141 -3.52 -19.94 0.05
C HIS A 141 -2.59 -19.18 0.98
N HIS A 142 -1.31 -19.05 0.61
CA HIS A 142 -0.38 -18.23 1.37
C HIS A 142 -0.86 -16.78 1.43
N LEU A 143 -1.23 -16.21 0.28
CA LEU A 143 -1.72 -14.85 0.17
C LEU A 143 -3.01 -14.61 0.96
N HIS A 144 -3.95 -15.55 0.92
CA HIS A 144 -5.18 -15.52 1.72
C HIS A 144 -4.87 -15.38 3.22
N ASN A 145 -3.90 -16.15 3.73
CA ASN A 145 -3.50 -16.06 5.14
C ASN A 145 -2.76 -14.75 5.45
N SER A 146 -1.94 -14.27 4.52
CA SER A 146 -1.25 -12.98 4.66
C SER A 146 -2.25 -11.81 4.75
N VAL A 147 -3.29 -11.80 3.91
CA VAL A 147 -4.35 -10.78 3.93
C VAL A 147 -5.05 -10.73 5.29
N LYS A 148 -5.41 -11.89 5.85
CA LYS A 148 -5.98 -11.97 7.21
C LYS A 148 -5.03 -11.42 8.27
N THR A 149 -3.76 -11.81 8.19
CA THR A 149 -2.72 -11.34 9.12
C THR A 149 -2.53 -9.82 9.04
N TRP A 150 -2.59 -9.26 7.82
CA TRP A 150 -2.52 -7.81 7.62
C TRP A 150 -3.74 -7.10 8.17
N ALA A 151 -4.95 -7.62 7.94
CA ALA A 151 -6.18 -7.08 8.49
C ALA A 151 -6.17 -7.09 10.03
N ASP A 152 -5.79 -8.21 10.65
CA ASP A 152 -5.63 -8.33 12.11
C ASP A 152 -4.63 -7.30 12.65
N ALA A 153 -3.52 -7.08 11.95
CA ALA A 153 -2.50 -6.10 12.35
C ALA A 153 -3.00 -4.65 12.21
N LEU A 154 -3.92 -4.37 11.29
CA LEU A 154 -4.54 -3.07 11.06
C LEU A 154 -5.74 -2.80 11.98
N GLU A 155 -6.37 -3.84 12.52
CA GLU A 155 -7.55 -3.75 13.40
C GLU A 155 -7.29 -2.84 14.62
N LYS A 156 -6.13 -2.99 15.26
CA LYS A 156 -5.73 -2.17 16.43
C LYS A 156 -5.66 -0.66 16.14
N TYR A 157 -5.57 -0.27 14.88
CA TYR A 157 -5.53 1.14 14.43
C TYR A 157 -6.87 1.63 13.90
N GLY A 158 -7.91 0.78 13.86
CA GLY A 158 -9.18 1.09 13.22
C GLY A 158 -9.09 1.15 11.68
N LEU A 159 -8.02 0.60 11.08
CA LEU A 159 -7.76 0.62 9.64
C LEU A 159 -8.33 -0.62 8.92
N VAL A 160 -9.47 -1.13 9.42
CA VAL A 160 -10.25 -2.21 8.80
C VAL A 160 -11.60 -1.66 8.28
N ASN A 161 -11.86 -0.36 8.48
CA ASN A 161 -12.99 0.30 7.87
C ASN A 161 -12.74 0.51 6.37
N TYR A 162 -13.73 0.17 5.53
CA TYR A 162 -13.72 0.32 4.06
C TYR A 162 -13.21 1.68 3.54
N GLU A 163 -13.29 2.76 4.30
CA GLU A 163 -12.81 4.09 3.88
C GLU A 163 -11.35 4.38 4.24
N MET A 164 -10.80 3.73 5.28
CA MET A 164 -9.46 4.05 5.80
C MET A 164 -8.55 2.83 5.95
N GLY A 165 -8.82 1.75 5.21
CA GLY A 165 -8.24 0.46 5.53
C GLY A 165 -8.10 -0.49 4.35
N LEU A 166 -7.54 -1.65 4.64
CA LEU A 166 -7.48 -2.77 3.71
C LEU A 166 -8.91 -3.32 3.48
N TRP A 167 -9.31 -3.48 2.23
CA TRP A 167 -10.59 -4.10 1.86
C TRP A 167 -10.47 -5.62 1.96
N GLU A 168 -10.30 -6.13 3.19
CA GLU A 168 -10.06 -7.54 3.46
C GLU A 168 -11.08 -8.43 2.74
N GLN A 169 -12.37 -8.15 2.90
CA GLN A 169 -13.43 -8.99 2.34
C GLN A 169 -13.36 -9.07 0.81
N ASP A 170 -13.25 -7.94 0.10
CA ASP A 170 -13.18 -7.92 -1.36
C ASP A 170 -11.91 -8.59 -1.89
N ILE A 171 -10.79 -8.41 -1.19
CA ILE A 171 -9.51 -9.04 -1.55
C ILE A 171 -9.58 -10.56 -1.32
N LEU A 172 -10.16 -11.01 -0.20
CA LEU A 172 -10.36 -12.43 0.08
C LEU A 172 -11.32 -13.06 -0.94
N GLU A 173 -12.42 -12.40 -1.29
CA GLU A 173 -13.36 -12.87 -2.31
C GLU A 173 -12.65 -13.01 -3.68
N ALA A 174 -11.81 -12.04 -4.05
CA ALA A 174 -11.01 -12.12 -5.28
C ALA A 174 -10.04 -13.32 -5.28
N ILE A 175 -9.43 -13.63 -4.12
CA ILE A 175 -8.58 -14.82 -3.97
C ILE A 175 -9.40 -16.10 -4.12
N GLU A 176 -10.58 -16.18 -3.51
CA GLU A 176 -11.47 -17.33 -3.61
C GLU A 176 -11.90 -17.60 -5.06
N VAL A 177 -12.24 -16.56 -5.83
CA VAL A 177 -12.53 -16.67 -7.26
C VAL A 177 -11.34 -17.25 -8.04
N CYS A 178 -10.12 -16.83 -7.70
CA CYS A 178 -8.90 -17.35 -8.32
C CYS A 178 -8.66 -18.82 -7.94
N LEU A 179 -8.89 -19.22 -6.68
CA LEU A 179 -8.77 -20.60 -6.20
C LEU A 179 -9.77 -21.54 -6.90
N ILE A 180 -11.04 -21.14 -7.00
CA ILE A 180 -12.07 -21.89 -7.72
C ILE A 180 -11.63 -22.10 -9.16
N SER A 181 -11.16 -21.04 -9.81
CA SER A 181 -10.71 -21.11 -11.19
C SER A 181 -9.50 -22.04 -11.36
N ALA A 182 -8.50 -21.95 -10.48
CA ALA A 182 -7.34 -22.84 -10.49
C ALA A 182 -7.72 -24.33 -10.30
N SER A 183 -8.73 -24.60 -9.47
CA SER A 183 -9.24 -25.95 -9.24
C SER A 183 -9.99 -26.53 -10.45
N LEU A 184 -10.74 -25.69 -11.19
CA LEU A 184 -11.47 -26.08 -12.39
C LEU A 184 -10.53 -26.52 -13.52
N PHE A 185 -9.41 -25.83 -13.71
CA PHE A 185 -8.40 -26.20 -14.72
C PHE A 185 -7.63 -27.48 -14.36
N SER A 186 -7.50 -27.79 -13.07
CA SER A 186 -6.86 -29.03 -12.63
C SER A 186 -7.74 -30.27 -12.82
N SER A 187 -9.07 -30.10 -12.90
CA SER A 187 -10.02 -31.21 -12.99
C SER A 187 -10.29 -31.72 -14.42
N SER A 188 -9.77 -31.08 -15.46
CA SER A 188 -10.06 -31.42 -16.87
C SER A 188 -9.16 -32.51 -17.47
N GLY A 189 -8.40 -33.25 -16.66
CA GLY A 189 -7.30 -34.10 -17.12
C GLY A 189 -7.51 -35.63 -17.11
N VAL A 190 -8.69 -36.16 -16.79
CA VAL A 190 -8.85 -37.62 -16.54
C VAL A 190 -10.17 -38.23 -17.04
N ASP A 191 -10.61 -38.01 -18.28
CA ASP A 191 -11.78 -38.77 -18.79
C ASP A 191 -11.79 -38.93 -20.33
N ASP A 192 -10.65 -39.30 -20.95
CA ASP A 192 -10.64 -39.74 -22.36
C ASP A 192 -9.63 -40.88 -22.58
N LEU A 193 -9.84 -41.99 -21.85
CA LEU A 193 -9.27 -43.30 -22.17
C LEU A 193 -10.31 -44.37 -21.83
N LEU A 194 -11.23 -44.60 -22.76
CA LEU A 194 -12.11 -45.78 -22.82
C LEU A 194 -12.25 -46.25 -24.27
#